data_AF-A0A8S1UK42-F1
#
_entry.id   AF-A0A8S1UK42-F1
#
_cell.length_a   1.000
_cell.length_b   1.000
_cell.length_c   1.000
_cell.angle_alpha   90.00
_cell.angle_beta   90.00
_cell.angle_gamma   90.00
#
_symmetry.space_group_name_H-M   'P 1'
#
loop_
_entity.id
_entity.type
_entity.pdbx_description
1 polymer ?
#
loop_
_entity_poly.entity_id
_entity_poly.type
_entity_poly.pdbx_seq_one_letter_code
_entity_poly.pdbx_strand_id
1 'polypeptide(L)'
;MIGLSRFVYSIYQRLPKTLISYHITHSNKVYEMIMEKKNIREFDIFFDKRVKILNNIIHSNVFNDKLIEETKLKELILQNKTSEYIEELIKKRKYFTAYRFMNALQYDTVSYQELVYSMATNDMKLQSKIIKEQHLDTRDNQKVLNHLYGESMRFFIFRAEIPIEKVEELFLGDESKLQFLVENYFTSNKQIAIQIAKRNNIKVQNHQIQQEIDKCIDVSQNALLKNDDFLPSEIILNTKKSNQFVLLRDFNISKEDVYLIEDEESLNDKIIDEILKAPQTGIDTESFQEIPQTKFSSRINKVCLLQIALPDKIFLLNSSNLTSSSIYQQFLIKYATSDALKIGQNIRQDFLSLLGQIGAYDVELKQMIELSQLFKMKFPEEKKTNLSFQCSKLLGKELDKVEQISNWQKRPLRNAQIHYAALDAFICLHLYNQYKK
;
A
#
# COMPACT_ATOMS: atom_id res chain seq x y z
N MET A 1 -12.92 -49.78 -33.63
CA MET A 1 -13.68 -50.14 -32.42
C MET A 1 -12.81 -50.56 -31.23
N ILE A 2 -11.75 -51.35 -31.41
CA ILE A 2 -10.93 -51.89 -30.29
C ILE A 2 -9.96 -50.85 -29.67
N GLY A 3 -9.55 -49.82 -30.43
CA GLY A 3 -8.66 -48.76 -29.95
C GLY A 3 -9.33 -47.71 -29.03
N LEU A 4 -10.58 -47.33 -29.33
CA LEU A 4 -11.34 -46.37 -28.52
C LEU A 4 -11.75 -46.95 -27.15
N SER A 5 -12.09 -48.24 -27.09
CA SER A 5 -12.43 -48.86 -25.80
C SER A 5 -11.21 -48.95 -24.89
N ARG A 6 -10.01 -49.19 -25.42
CA ARG A 6 -8.76 -49.18 -24.63
C ARG A 6 -8.36 -47.79 -24.14
N PHE A 7 -8.60 -46.74 -24.93
CA PHE A 7 -8.29 -45.37 -24.53
C PHE A 7 -9.20 -44.88 -23.41
N VAL A 8 -10.52 -45.08 -23.56
CA VAL A 8 -11.53 -44.79 -22.53
C VAL A 8 -11.28 -45.60 -21.26
N TYR A 9 -10.92 -46.88 -21.39
CA TYR A 9 -10.57 -47.74 -20.26
C TYR A 9 -9.28 -47.30 -19.54
N SER A 10 -8.29 -46.76 -20.26
CA SER A 10 -7.04 -46.27 -19.66
C SER A 10 -7.23 -44.97 -18.87
N ILE A 11 -8.16 -44.10 -19.29
CA ILE A 11 -8.55 -42.89 -18.56
C ILE A 11 -9.38 -43.28 -17.32
N TYR A 12 -10.26 -44.27 -17.45
CA TYR A 12 -11.06 -44.81 -16.35
C TYR A 12 -10.21 -45.41 -15.21
N GLN A 13 -9.06 -46.03 -15.55
CA GLN A 13 -8.14 -46.61 -14.55
C GLN A 13 -7.24 -45.59 -13.85
N ARG A 14 -7.10 -44.37 -14.40
CA ARG A 14 -6.27 -43.31 -13.82
C ARG A 14 -7.04 -42.39 -12.87
N LEU A 15 -8.36 -42.56 -12.76
CA LEU A 15 -9.18 -41.88 -11.77
C LEU A 15 -9.03 -42.56 -10.41
N PRO A 16 -8.91 -41.82 -9.30
CA PRO A 16 -8.87 -42.38 -7.95
C PRO A 16 -10.08 -43.31 -7.71
N LYS A 17 -9.83 -44.52 -7.19
CA LYS A 17 -10.88 -45.56 -7.00
C LYS A 17 -12.07 -45.11 -6.12
N THR A 18 -11.90 -44.04 -5.35
CA THR A 18 -12.97 -43.40 -4.56
C THR A 18 -14.02 -42.68 -5.42
N LEU A 19 -13.74 -42.37 -6.69
CA LEU A 19 -14.69 -41.78 -7.64
C LEU A 19 -15.54 -42.82 -8.41
N ILE A 20 -15.22 -44.11 -8.29
CA ILE A 20 -15.74 -45.16 -9.19
C ILE A 20 -17.00 -45.84 -8.62
N SER A 21 -17.33 -45.69 -7.33
CA SER A 21 -18.33 -46.54 -6.66
C SER A 21 -19.77 -46.00 -6.62
N TYR A 22 -20.09 -44.83 -7.15
CA TYR A 22 -21.48 -44.33 -7.16
C TYR A 22 -21.93 -43.93 -8.57
N HIS A 23 -22.66 -44.86 -9.21
CA HIS A 23 -23.61 -44.71 -10.31
C HIS A 23 -23.44 -43.51 -11.25
N ILE A 24 -22.82 -43.75 -12.41
CA ILE A 24 -23.07 -42.95 -13.62
C ILE A 24 -23.88 -43.82 -14.58
N THR A 25 -25.20 -43.75 -14.43
CA THR A 25 -26.13 -44.07 -15.52
C THR A 25 -25.81 -43.11 -16.66
N HIS A 26 -25.44 -43.70 -17.78
CA HIS A 26 -25.00 -42.99 -18.96
C HIS A 26 -26.17 -42.14 -19.50
N SER A 27 -25.99 -40.83 -19.65
CA SER A 27 -27.01 -40.02 -20.31
C SER A 27 -27.08 -40.41 -21.79
N ASN A 28 -28.26 -40.79 -22.28
CA ASN A 28 -28.53 -41.12 -23.70
C ASN A 28 -27.95 -40.10 -24.69
N LYS A 29 -27.76 -38.85 -24.27
CA LYS A 29 -27.14 -37.76 -25.06
C LYS A 29 -25.69 -38.03 -25.49
N VAL A 30 -24.89 -38.72 -24.67
CA VAL A 30 -23.50 -39.08 -24.99
C VAL A 30 -23.47 -40.22 -26.00
N TYR A 31 -24.40 -41.17 -25.88
CA TYR A 31 -24.58 -42.26 -26.83
C TYR A 31 -25.04 -41.72 -28.19
N GLU A 32 -26.00 -40.79 -28.22
CA GLU A 32 -26.47 -40.14 -29.45
C GLU A 32 -25.37 -39.33 -30.17
N MET A 33 -24.55 -38.55 -29.44
CA MET A 33 -23.43 -37.81 -30.03
C MET A 33 -22.37 -38.73 -30.67
N ILE A 34 -22.11 -39.89 -30.07
CA ILE A 34 -21.20 -40.91 -30.60
C ILE A 34 -21.80 -41.61 -31.83
N MET A 35 -23.11 -41.85 -31.83
CA MET A 35 -23.82 -42.55 -32.91
C MET A 35 -24.10 -41.66 -34.13
N GLU A 36 -24.27 -40.34 -33.96
CA GLU A 36 -24.55 -39.41 -35.06
C GLU A 36 -23.33 -38.99 -35.91
N LYS A 37 -22.12 -39.54 -35.66
CA LYS A 37 -20.88 -39.19 -36.39
C LYS A 37 -20.60 -37.67 -36.48
N LYS A 38 -21.06 -36.85 -35.53
CA LYS A 38 -20.65 -35.45 -35.46
C LYS A 38 -19.28 -35.36 -34.78
N ASN A 39 -18.28 -35.21 -35.63
CA ASN A 39 -16.93 -34.71 -35.38
C ASN A 39 -16.30 -35.13 -34.04
N ILE A 40 -15.48 -36.19 -34.06
CA ILE A 40 -14.64 -36.63 -32.93
C ILE A 40 -13.86 -35.46 -32.28
N ARG A 41 -13.47 -34.45 -33.07
CA ARG A 41 -12.86 -33.21 -32.56
C ARG A 41 -13.76 -32.41 -31.60
N GLU A 42 -15.05 -32.28 -31.89
CA GLU A 42 -15.99 -31.58 -31.01
C GLU A 42 -16.20 -32.36 -29.71
N PHE A 43 -16.23 -33.70 -29.79
CA PHE A 43 -16.29 -34.58 -28.63
C PHE A 43 -15.03 -34.49 -27.75
N ASP A 44 -13.85 -34.52 -28.36
CA ASP A 44 -12.56 -34.39 -27.64
C ASP A 44 -12.44 -33.01 -26.97
N ILE A 45 -12.79 -31.93 -27.68
CA ILE A 45 -12.82 -30.57 -27.11
C ILE A 45 -13.83 -30.49 -25.94
N PHE A 46 -15.00 -31.11 -26.09
CA PHE A 46 -16.03 -31.12 -25.06
C PHE A 46 -15.64 -31.93 -23.82
N PHE A 47 -15.01 -33.09 -24.01
CA PHE A 47 -14.54 -33.96 -22.94
C PHE A 47 -13.34 -33.37 -22.20
N ASP A 48 -12.36 -32.81 -22.91
CA ASP A 48 -11.20 -32.13 -22.32
C ASP A 48 -11.62 -30.92 -21.49
N LYS A 49 -12.62 -30.15 -21.95
CA LYS A 49 -13.21 -29.06 -21.15
C LYS A 49 -13.74 -29.60 -19.81
N ARG A 50 -14.56 -30.66 -19.83
CA ARG A 50 -15.18 -31.32 -18.65
C ARG A 50 -14.17 -31.91 -17.66
N VAL A 51 -13.11 -32.52 -18.14
CA VAL A 51 -12.03 -33.03 -17.28
C VAL A 51 -11.24 -31.89 -16.64
N LYS A 52 -10.95 -30.82 -17.39
CA LYS A 52 -10.25 -29.64 -16.86
C LYS A 52 -11.06 -28.93 -15.77
N ILE A 53 -12.38 -28.82 -15.95
CA ILE A 53 -13.32 -28.30 -14.94
C ILE A 53 -13.24 -29.09 -13.64
N LEU A 54 -13.40 -30.41 -13.73
CA LEU A 54 -13.44 -31.27 -12.55
C LEU A 54 -12.11 -31.17 -11.79
N ASN A 55 -10.97 -31.19 -12.49
CA ASN A 55 -9.65 -31.00 -11.87
C ASN A 55 -9.53 -29.63 -11.18
N ASN A 56 -9.92 -28.54 -11.86
CA ASN A 56 -9.88 -27.19 -11.28
C ASN A 56 -10.79 -27.04 -10.05
N ILE A 57 -11.99 -27.61 -10.07
CA ILE A 57 -12.95 -27.57 -8.97
C ILE A 57 -12.45 -28.37 -7.76
N ILE A 58 -11.82 -29.52 -8.01
CA ILE A 58 -11.15 -30.32 -6.98
C ILE A 58 -9.97 -29.53 -6.38
N HIS A 59 -9.15 -28.91 -7.22
CA HIS A 59 -8.01 -28.09 -6.76
C HIS A 59 -8.41 -26.81 -6.02
N SER A 60 -9.56 -26.20 -6.36
CA SER A 60 -10.06 -24.98 -5.75
C SER A 60 -10.96 -25.20 -4.52
N ASN A 61 -11.01 -26.44 -4.00
CA ASN A 61 -11.75 -26.82 -2.79
C ASN A 61 -13.25 -26.44 -2.80
N VAL A 62 -13.87 -26.36 -3.98
CA VAL A 62 -15.28 -25.96 -4.10
C VAL A 62 -16.22 -26.86 -3.28
N PHE A 63 -15.94 -28.17 -3.27
CA PHE A 63 -16.67 -29.16 -2.48
C PHE A 63 -16.36 -29.08 -0.99
N ASN A 64 -15.09 -28.87 -0.64
CA ASN A 64 -14.65 -28.80 0.75
C ASN A 64 -15.24 -27.58 1.47
N ASP A 65 -15.47 -26.50 0.74
CA ASP A 65 -16.11 -25.29 1.26
C ASP A 65 -17.64 -25.30 1.14
N LYS A 66 -18.23 -26.46 0.78
CA LYS A 66 -19.68 -26.68 0.66
C LYS A 66 -20.41 -25.65 -0.21
N LEU A 67 -19.74 -25.12 -1.24
CA LEU A 67 -20.32 -24.12 -2.14
C LEU A 67 -21.46 -24.71 -2.99
N ILE A 68 -21.34 -26.00 -3.34
CA ILE A 68 -22.34 -26.78 -4.08
C ILE A 68 -22.15 -28.27 -3.77
N GLU A 69 -23.24 -29.03 -3.76
CA GLU A 69 -23.17 -30.50 -3.68
C GLU A 69 -22.58 -31.10 -4.96
N GLU A 70 -21.80 -32.17 -4.82
CA GLU A 70 -21.14 -32.85 -5.95
C GLU A 70 -22.13 -33.35 -7.01
N THR A 71 -23.24 -33.91 -6.56
CA THR A 71 -24.34 -34.39 -7.41
C THR A 71 -24.94 -33.26 -8.25
N LYS A 72 -25.28 -32.12 -7.61
CA LYS A 72 -25.84 -30.95 -8.28
C LYS A 72 -24.86 -30.34 -9.28
N LEU A 73 -23.57 -30.27 -8.94
CA LEU A 73 -22.57 -29.76 -9.88
C LEU A 73 -22.41 -30.66 -11.11
N LYS A 74 -22.34 -31.98 -10.91
CA LYS A 74 -22.30 -32.95 -12.02
C LYS A 74 -23.50 -32.74 -12.94
N GLU A 75 -24.70 -32.56 -12.39
CA GLU A 75 -25.91 -32.28 -13.15
C GLU A 75 -25.79 -30.98 -13.97
N LEU A 76 -25.37 -29.87 -13.34
CA LEU A 76 -25.20 -28.57 -14.02
C LEU A 76 -24.19 -28.65 -15.17
N ILE A 77 -23.06 -29.33 -14.96
CA ILE A 77 -22.04 -29.51 -16.00
C ILE A 77 -22.60 -30.37 -17.14
N LEU A 78 -23.25 -31.49 -16.82
CA LEU A 78 -23.83 -32.41 -17.81
C LEU A 78 -24.89 -31.73 -18.68
N GLN A 79 -25.73 -30.89 -18.08
CA GLN A 79 -26.80 -30.15 -18.75
C GLN A 79 -26.38 -28.82 -19.37
N ASN A 80 -25.11 -28.39 -19.20
CA ASN A 80 -24.61 -27.09 -19.66
C ASN A 80 -25.33 -25.88 -19.02
N LYS A 81 -25.66 -25.97 -17.73
CA LYS A 81 -26.45 -24.98 -16.96
C LYS A 81 -25.63 -24.21 -15.92
N THR A 82 -24.31 -24.24 -16.00
CA THR A 82 -23.44 -23.57 -15.02
C THR A 82 -23.63 -22.06 -15.01
N SER A 83 -23.88 -21.44 -16.16
CA SER A 83 -24.16 -19.99 -16.27
C SER A 83 -25.50 -19.61 -15.63
N GLU A 84 -26.55 -20.40 -15.87
CA GLU A 84 -27.88 -20.20 -15.26
C GLU A 84 -27.82 -20.28 -13.74
N TYR A 85 -27.01 -21.20 -13.20
CA TYR A 85 -26.79 -21.30 -11.76
C TYR A 85 -26.04 -20.09 -11.18
N ILE A 86 -25.05 -19.55 -11.91
CA ILE A 86 -24.37 -18.31 -11.51
C ILE A 86 -25.36 -17.14 -11.51
N GLU A 87 -26.21 -17.01 -12.54
CA GLU A 87 -27.26 -16.00 -12.58
C GLU A 87 -28.26 -16.16 -11.42
N GLU A 88 -28.61 -17.40 -11.04
CA GLU A 88 -29.45 -17.67 -9.89
C GLU A 88 -28.78 -17.19 -8.58
N LEU A 89 -27.48 -17.45 -8.42
CA LEU A 89 -26.71 -16.94 -7.27
C LEU A 89 -26.66 -15.41 -7.25
N ILE A 90 -26.47 -14.77 -8.40
CA ILE A 90 -26.49 -13.31 -8.55
C ILE A 90 -27.87 -12.74 -8.17
N LYS A 91 -28.96 -13.33 -8.69
CA LYS A 91 -30.35 -12.95 -8.35
C LYS A 91 -30.62 -13.08 -6.84
N LYS A 92 -30.03 -14.10 -6.20
CA LYS A 92 -30.09 -14.33 -4.75
C LYS A 92 -29.07 -13.49 -3.95
N ARG A 93 -28.34 -12.58 -4.58
CA ARG A 93 -27.27 -11.74 -3.99
C ARG A 93 -26.15 -12.54 -3.31
N LYS A 94 -25.93 -13.79 -3.72
CA LYS A 94 -24.83 -14.65 -3.24
C LYS A 94 -23.55 -14.39 -4.03
N TYR A 95 -23.13 -13.14 -4.10
CA TYR A 95 -22.06 -12.70 -5.01
C TYR A 95 -20.69 -13.33 -4.71
N PHE A 96 -20.35 -13.50 -3.43
CA PHE A 96 -19.08 -14.16 -3.06
C PHE A 96 -19.05 -15.62 -3.51
N THR A 97 -20.16 -16.35 -3.33
CA THR A 97 -20.33 -17.71 -3.81
C THR A 97 -20.26 -17.77 -5.34
N ALA A 98 -20.93 -16.84 -6.03
CA ALA A 98 -20.86 -16.73 -7.49
C ALA A 98 -19.42 -16.51 -7.97
N TYR A 99 -18.70 -15.55 -7.38
CA TYR A 99 -17.31 -15.25 -7.72
C TYR A 99 -16.39 -16.47 -7.53
N ARG A 100 -16.51 -17.15 -6.39
CA ARG A 100 -15.72 -18.37 -6.12
C ARG A 100 -16.02 -19.48 -7.11
N PHE A 101 -17.28 -19.65 -7.47
CA PHE A 101 -17.72 -20.65 -8.43
C PHE A 101 -17.19 -20.34 -9.85
N MET A 102 -17.21 -19.07 -10.25
CA MET A 102 -16.63 -18.59 -11.51
C MET A 102 -15.12 -18.85 -11.60
N ASN A 103 -14.37 -18.51 -10.54
CA ASN A 103 -12.92 -18.78 -10.46
C ASN A 103 -12.58 -20.27 -10.58
N ALA A 104 -13.45 -21.15 -10.09
CA ALA A 104 -13.26 -22.59 -10.18
C ALA A 104 -13.55 -23.14 -11.59
N LEU A 105 -14.48 -22.51 -12.32
CA LEU A 105 -14.86 -22.94 -13.66
C LEU A 105 -13.87 -22.46 -14.73
N GLN A 106 -13.38 -21.22 -14.68
CA GLN A 106 -12.37 -20.65 -15.61
C GLN A 106 -12.75 -20.53 -17.12
N TYR A 107 -14.01 -20.76 -17.57
CA TYR A 107 -14.44 -20.52 -18.96
C TYR A 107 -15.97 -20.29 -19.09
N ASP A 108 -16.40 -19.74 -20.25
CA ASP A 108 -17.76 -19.51 -20.78
C ASP A 108 -18.91 -19.43 -19.74
N THR A 109 -18.81 -18.46 -18.84
CA THR A 109 -19.86 -18.09 -17.87
C THR A 109 -20.13 -16.58 -17.95
N VAL A 110 -21.06 -16.07 -17.14
CA VAL A 110 -21.26 -14.63 -16.90
C VAL A 110 -19.89 -13.96 -16.75
N SER A 111 -19.66 -12.82 -17.41
CA SER A 111 -18.37 -12.15 -17.28
C SER A 111 -18.17 -11.62 -15.85
N TYR A 112 -16.91 -11.53 -15.39
CA TYR A 112 -16.63 -10.91 -14.09
C TYR A 112 -17.11 -9.46 -14.02
N GLN A 113 -17.16 -8.76 -15.16
CA GLN A 113 -17.66 -7.39 -15.25
C GLN A 113 -19.18 -7.33 -15.02
N GLU A 114 -19.96 -8.25 -15.62
CA GLU A 114 -21.40 -8.37 -15.36
C GLU A 114 -21.69 -8.71 -13.89
N LEU A 115 -20.88 -9.59 -13.29
CA LEU A 115 -20.97 -9.87 -11.86
C LEU A 115 -20.77 -8.58 -11.06
N VAL A 116 -19.71 -7.81 -11.31
CA VAL A 116 -19.44 -6.55 -10.61
C VAL A 116 -20.58 -5.54 -10.77
N TYR A 117 -21.15 -5.40 -11.97
CA TYR A 117 -22.29 -4.52 -12.24
C TYR A 117 -23.58 -4.95 -11.54
N SER A 118 -23.77 -6.25 -11.33
CA SER A 118 -24.95 -6.78 -10.63
C SER A 118 -24.94 -6.55 -9.11
N MET A 119 -23.80 -6.15 -8.54
CA MET A 119 -23.59 -6.02 -7.10
C MET A 119 -24.07 -4.67 -6.56
N ALA A 120 -24.56 -4.69 -5.31
CA ALA A 120 -24.98 -3.49 -4.61
C ALA A 120 -23.78 -2.69 -4.04
N THR A 121 -24.01 -1.43 -3.67
CA THR A 121 -22.97 -0.53 -3.16
C THR A 121 -22.36 -1.00 -1.84
N ASN A 122 -23.09 -1.75 -1.01
CA ASN A 122 -22.56 -2.34 0.21
C ASN A 122 -21.57 -3.49 -0.04
N ASP A 123 -21.50 -4.02 -1.26
CA ASP A 123 -20.58 -5.10 -1.66
C ASP A 123 -19.26 -4.56 -2.27
N MET A 124 -18.99 -3.27 -2.14
CA MET A 124 -17.83 -2.60 -2.74
C MET A 124 -16.47 -3.21 -2.36
N LYS A 125 -16.34 -3.82 -1.16
CA LYS A 125 -15.13 -4.57 -0.77
C LYS A 125 -14.88 -5.76 -1.70
N LEU A 126 -15.93 -6.49 -2.04
CA LEU A 126 -15.86 -7.64 -2.93
C LEU A 126 -15.76 -7.19 -4.39
N GLN A 127 -16.53 -6.20 -4.84
CA GLN A 127 -16.41 -5.63 -6.20
C GLN A 127 -14.95 -5.25 -6.50
N SER A 128 -14.34 -4.50 -5.59
CA SER A 128 -12.95 -4.06 -5.76
C SER A 128 -11.93 -5.19 -5.65
N LYS A 129 -12.23 -6.28 -4.92
CA LYS A 129 -11.41 -7.49 -4.95
C LYS A 129 -11.45 -8.15 -6.33
N ILE A 130 -12.65 -8.32 -6.89
CA ILE A 130 -12.86 -8.94 -8.21
C ILE A 130 -12.16 -8.12 -9.30
N ILE A 131 -12.38 -6.80 -9.33
CA ILE A 131 -11.75 -5.90 -10.31
C ILE A 131 -10.23 -6.07 -10.30
N LYS A 132 -9.62 -6.13 -9.11
CA LYS A 132 -8.16 -6.26 -8.98
C LYS A 132 -7.65 -7.64 -9.39
N GLU A 133 -8.27 -8.71 -8.88
CA GLU A 133 -7.81 -10.10 -9.11
C GLU A 133 -8.02 -10.55 -10.56
N GLN A 134 -9.06 -10.03 -11.22
CA GLN A 134 -9.40 -10.38 -12.60
C GLN A 134 -8.89 -9.35 -13.62
N HIS A 135 -8.09 -8.37 -13.17
CA HIS A 135 -7.51 -7.34 -14.02
C HIS A 135 -8.55 -6.59 -14.89
N LEU A 136 -9.73 -6.31 -14.32
CA LEU A 136 -10.78 -5.57 -15.03
C LEU A 136 -10.38 -4.11 -15.20
N ASP A 137 -10.84 -3.50 -16.30
CA ASP A 137 -10.55 -2.09 -16.58
C ASP A 137 -11.16 -1.19 -15.50
N THR A 138 -10.33 -0.35 -14.92
CA THR A 138 -10.74 0.59 -13.87
C THR A 138 -11.67 1.67 -14.43
N ARG A 139 -11.54 2.02 -15.71
CA ARG A 139 -12.39 3.03 -16.39
C ARG A 139 -13.87 2.63 -16.39
N ASP A 140 -14.14 1.34 -16.51
CA ASP A 140 -15.49 0.77 -16.47
C ASP A 140 -16.07 0.69 -15.05
N ASN A 141 -15.24 0.90 -14.03
CA ASN A 141 -15.58 0.67 -12.63
C ASN A 141 -15.45 1.93 -11.76
N GLN A 142 -15.56 3.12 -12.38
CA GLN A 142 -15.30 4.41 -11.73
C GLN A 142 -16.10 4.64 -10.44
N LYS A 143 -17.32 4.11 -10.35
CA LYS A 143 -18.14 4.19 -9.12
C LYS A 143 -17.45 3.53 -7.91
N VAL A 144 -16.80 2.38 -8.12
CA VAL A 144 -16.08 1.66 -7.06
C VAL A 144 -14.81 2.42 -6.69
N LEU A 145 -14.09 2.94 -7.68
CA LEU A 145 -12.88 3.76 -7.46
C LEU A 145 -13.20 5.03 -6.68
N ASN A 146 -14.22 5.78 -7.09
CA ASN A 146 -14.65 7.01 -6.40
C ASN A 146 -15.06 6.74 -4.95
N HIS A 147 -15.74 5.61 -4.69
CA HIS A 147 -16.09 5.24 -3.33
C HIS A 147 -14.85 4.93 -2.48
N LEU A 148 -13.93 4.09 -2.99
CA LEU A 148 -12.69 3.77 -2.27
C LEU A 148 -11.82 5.00 -2.03
N TYR A 149 -11.76 5.89 -3.03
CA TYR A 149 -11.10 7.19 -2.93
C TYR A 149 -11.70 8.00 -1.77
N GLY A 150 -13.03 8.15 -1.73
CA GLY A 150 -13.72 8.86 -0.65
C GLY A 150 -13.54 8.22 0.73
N GLU A 151 -13.56 6.89 0.83
CA GLU A 151 -13.29 6.18 2.09
C GLU A 151 -11.85 6.39 2.59
N SER A 152 -10.89 6.39 1.67
CA SER A 152 -9.49 6.63 2.01
C SER A 152 -9.26 8.09 2.42
N MET A 153 -9.87 9.06 1.72
CA MET A 153 -9.88 10.46 2.17
C MET A 153 -10.48 10.63 3.56
N ARG A 154 -11.65 10.01 3.83
CA ARG A 154 -12.28 10.03 5.15
C ARG A 154 -11.41 9.38 6.23
N PHE A 155 -10.61 8.38 5.89
CA PHE A 155 -9.64 7.82 6.83
C PHE A 155 -8.63 8.89 7.28
N PHE A 156 -8.03 9.64 6.36
CA PHE A 156 -7.08 10.72 6.75
C PHE A 156 -7.75 11.83 7.57
N ILE A 157 -8.98 12.22 7.20
CA ILE A 157 -9.72 13.29 7.88
C ILE A 157 -10.13 12.90 9.31
N PHE A 158 -10.52 11.64 9.54
CA PHE A 158 -11.19 11.24 10.79
C PHE A 158 -10.53 10.14 11.60
N ARG A 159 -9.61 9.36 11.01
CA ARG A 159 -9.11 8.10 11.60
C ARG A 159 -7.60 7.94 11.59
N ALA A 160 -6.86 8.76 10.85
CA ALA A 160 -5.40 8.69 10.79
C ALA A 160 -4.70 9.24 12.04
N GLU A 161 -5.45 9.73 13.03
CA GLU A 161 -4.92 10.28 14.31
C GLU A 161 -3.88 11.40 14.11
N ILE A 162 -3.99 12.15 13.00
CA ILE A 162 -3.18 13.34 12.72
C ILE A 162 -4.00 14.63 12.86
N PRO A 163 -3.36 15.77 13.22
CA PRO A 163 -4.04 17.06 13.28
C PRO A 163 -4.65 17.48 11.94
N ILE A 164 -5.77 18.20 12.00
CA ILE A 164 -6.48 18.65 10.78
C ILE A 164 -5.63 19.61 9.94
N GLU A 165 -4.75 20.38 10.58
CA GLU A 165 -3.76 21.24 9.95
C GLU A 165 -2.81 20.42 9.06
N LYS A 166 -2.47 19.20 9.48
CA LYS A 166 -1.63 18.28 8.72
C LYS A 166 -2.39 17.70 7.53
N VAL A 167 -3.67 17.34 7.70
CA VAL A 167 -4.52 16.85 6.61
C VAL A 167 -4.69 17.93 5.53
N GLU A 168 -4.92 19.18 5.94
CA GLU A 168 -4.97 20.30 5.01
C GLU A 168 -3.64 20.45 4.26
N GLU A 169 -2.50 20.44 4.97
CA GLU A 169 -1.17 20.53 4.35
C GLU A 169 -0.96 19.45 3.28
N LEU A 170 -1.35 18.21 3.59
CA LEU A 170 -1.28 17.06 2.67
C LEU A 170 -2.09 17.26 1.39
N PHE A 171 -3.20 17.99 1.46
CA PHE A 171 -4.10 18.22 0.32
C PHE A 171 -3.81 19.52 -0.42
N LEU A 172 -2.85 20.33 0.04
CA LEU A 172 -2.46 21.55 -0.65
C LEU A 172 -2.01 21.29 -2.09
N GLY A 173 -2.52 22.11 -3.01
CA GLY A 173 -2.27 21.99 -4.45
C GLY A 173 -3.29 21.11 -5.19
N ASP A 174 -4.25 20.51 -4.49
CA ASP A 174 -5.33 19.72 -5.07
C ASP A 174 -6.70 20.25 -4.60
N GLU A 175 -7.32 21.07 -5.44
CA GLU A 175 -8.62 21.71 -5.15
C GLU A 175 -9.70 20.69 -4.85
N SER A 176 -9.69 19.54 -5.53
CA SER A 176 -10.70 18.49 -5.34
C SER A 176 -10.60 17.84 -3.96
N LYS A 177 -9.38 17.60 -3.48
CA LYS A 177 -9.12 17.06 -2.13
C LYS A 177 -9.49 18.06 -1.05
N LEU A 178 -9.16 19.33 -1.24
CA LEU A 178 -9.52 20.39 -0.30
C LEU A 178 -11.04 20.62 -0.25
N GLN A 179 -11.72 20.60 -1.40
CA GLN A 179 -13.18 20.64 -1.46
C GLN A 179 -13.79 19.47 -0.69
N PHE A 180 -13.30 18.25 -0.91
CA PHE A 180 -13.75 17.06 -0.19
C PHE A 180 -13.53 17.18 1.32
N LEU A 181 -12.35 17.67 1.73
CA LEU A 181 -12.01 17.93 3.13
C LEU A 181 -13.01 18.91 3.77
N VAL A 182 -13.25 20.06 3.14
CA VAL A 182 -14.18 21.08 3.65
C VAL A 182 -15.59 20.48 3.80
N GLU A 183 -16.12 19.85 2.75
CA GLU A 183 -17.49 19.34 2.76
C GLU A 183 -17.70 18.23 3.79
N ASN A 184 -16.73 17.32 3.96
CA ASN A 184 -16.86 16.22 4.91
C ASN A 184 -16.59 16.69 6.35
N TYR A 185 -15.64 17.60 6.56
CA TYR A 185 -15.24 18.05 7.90
C TYR A 185 -16.16 19.12 8.50
N PHE A 186 -16.96 19.81 7.66
CA PHE A 186 -17.87 20.87 8.10
C PHE A 186 -18.84 20.45 9.21
N THR A 187 -19.36 19.21 9.14
CA THR A 187 -20.28 18.70 10.17
C THR A 187 -19.60 18.44 11.51
N SER A 188 -18.30 18.10 11.49
CA SER A 188 -17.51 17.88 12.70
C SER A 188 -17.00 19.18 13.31
N ASN A 189 -16.48 20.09 12.48
CA ASN A 189 -16.04 21.40 12.92
C ASN A 189 -16.26 22.45 11.83
N LYS A 190 -17.43 23.09 11.88
CA LYS A 190 -17.85 24.14 10.95
C LYS A 190 -16.83 25.28 10.84
N GLN A 191 -16.32 25.75 11.97
CA GLN A 191 -15.41 26.89 12.00
C GLN A 191 -14.11 26.56 11.26
N ILE A 192 -13.48 25.43 11.58
CA ILE A 192 -12.23 25.02 10.92
C ILE A 192 -12.45 24.77 9.43
N ALA A 193 -13.53 24.09 9.02
CA ALA A 193 -13.82 23.83 7.62
C ALA A 193 -13.99 25.12 6.79
N ILE A 194 -14.72 26.11 7.34
CA ILE A 194 -14.86 27.43 6.71
C ILE A 194 -13.50 28.11 6.57
N GLN A 195 -12.65 28.04 7.60
CA GLN A 195 -11.32 28.64 7.59
C GLN A 195 -10.40 27.98 6.55
N ILE A 196 -10.43 26.65 6.41
CA ILE A 196 -9.73 25.90 5.35
C ILE A 196 -10.19 26.39 3.98
N ALA A 197 -11.50 26.48 3.76
CA ALA A 197 -12.05 26.89 2.48
C ALA A 197 -11.61 28.31 2.10
N LYS A 198 -11.73 29.26 3.04
CA LYS A 198 -11.36 30.66 2.83
C LYS A 198 -9.88 30.84 2.52
N ARG A 199 -9.00 30.27 3.34
CA ARG A 199 -7.55 30.49 3.17
C ARG A 199 -6.97 29.83 1.91
N ASN A 200 -7.62 28.80 1.40
CA ASN A 200 -7.22 28.11 0.17
C ASN A 200 -8.08 28.49 -1.05
N ASN A 201 -8.97 29.47 -0.94
CA ASN A 201 -9.89 29.91 -2.01
C ASN A 201 -10.75 28.78 -2.61
N ILE A 202 -11.22 27.86 -1.78
CA ILE A 202 -11.99 26.67 -2.21
C ILE A 202 -13.48 26.99 -2.25
N LYS A 203 -14.13 26.63 -3.36
CA LYS A 203 -15.58 26.60 -3.48
C LYS A 203 -16.11 25.18 -3.28
N VAL A 204 -17.26 25.06 -2.66
CA VAL A 204 -17.93 23.76 -2.39
C VAL A 204 -19.23 23.66 -3.15
N GLN A 205 -19.67 22.43 -3.43
CA GLN A 205 -20.91 22.17 -4.17
C GLN A 205 -22.15 22.37 -3.29
N ASN A 206 -22.04 22.10 -1.98
CA ASN A 206 -23.15 22.28 -1.06
C ASN A 206 -23.45 23.77 -0.83
N HIS A 207 -24.60 24.24 -1.33
CA HIS A 207 -25.03 25.64 -1.23
C HIS A 207 -25.08 26.19 0.21
N GLN A 208 -25.50 25.38 1.19
CA GLN A 208 -25.57 25.83 2.58
C GLN A 208 -24.17 26.06 3.16
N ILE A 209 -23.24 25.14 2.86
CA ILE A 209 -21.83 25.28 3.27
C ILE A 209 -21.22 26.50 2.57
N GLN A 210 -21.46 26.69 1.27
CA GLN A 210 -20.93 27.82 0.52
C GLN A 210 -21.40 29.17 1.07
N GLN A 211 -22.68 29.31 1.44
CA GLN A 211 -23.19 30.53 2.07
C GLN A 211 -22.49 30.85 3.41
N GLU A 212 -22.20 29.82 4.21
CA GLU A 212 -21.49 30.00 5.47
C GLU A 212 -20.01 30.36 5.25
N ILE A 213 -19.39 29.79 4.21
CA ILE A 213 -18.06 30.20 3.76
C ILE A 213 -18.12 31.67 3.37
N ASP A 214 -19.01 32.09 2.48
CA ASP A 214 -19.06 33.45 1.94
C ASP A 214 -19.20 34.52 3.04
N LYS A 215 -19.98 34.23 4.10
CA LYS A 215 -20.16 35.11 5.28
C LYS A 215 -18.89 35.29 6.12
N CYS A 216 -17.91 34.40 6.01
CA CYS A 216 -16.68 34.49 6.79
C CYS A 216 -15.75 35.58 6.24
N ILE A 217 -15.43 36.56 7.09
CA ILE A 217 -14.56 37.70 6.75
C ILE A 217 -13.15 37.47 7.29
N ASP A 218 -13.05 37.03 8.55
CA ASP A 218 -11.76 36.79 9.20
C ASP A 218 -11.18 35.45 8.76
N VAL A 219 -9.92 35.46 8.31
CA VAL A 219 -9.23 34.27 7.82
C VAL A 219 -7.96 34.05 8.62
N SER A 220 -7.90 32.94 9.36
CA SER A 220 -6.72 32.49 10.07
C SER A 220 -5.88 31.56 9.19
N GLN A 221 -4.56 31.72 9.22
CA GLN A 221 -3.65 30.79 8.58
C GLN A 221 -3.62 29.43 9.29
N ASN A 222 -3.24 28.40 8.55
CA ASN A 222 -2.91 27.09 9.11
C ASN A 222 -1.67 27.24 10.03
N ALA A 223 -1.77 26.73 11.26
CA ALA A 223 -0.75 26.93 12.27
C ALA A 223 0.61 26.29 11.92
N LEU A 224 0.62 25.12 11.25
CA LEU A 224 1.86 24.48 10.78
C LEU A 224 2.55 25.26 9.66
N LEU A 225 1.78 26.00 8.86
CA LEU A 225 2.32 26.82 7.77
C LEU A 225 2.73 28.21 8.26
N LYS A 226 2.05 28.72 9.29
CA LYS A 226 2.36 30.02 9.89
C LYS A 226 3.61 29.94 10.79
N ASN A 227 3.69 28.91 11.62
CA ASN A 227 4.76 28.70 12.59
C ASN A 227 5.58 27.49 12.15
N ASP A 228 6.50 27.68 11.21
CA ASP A 228 7.37 26.60 10.73
C ASP A 228 8.69 26.59 11.51
N ASP A 229 8.61 26.32 12.81
CA ASP A 229 9.80 26.21 13.66
C ASP A 229 10.53 24.88 13.45
N PHE A 230 11.83 24.84 13.75
CA PHE A 230 12.63 23.61 13.73
C PHE A 230 12.34 22.74 14.97
N LEU A 231 11.10 22.27 15.07
CA LEU A 231 10.54 21.54 16.21
C LEU A 231 9.50 20.51 15.73
N PRO A 232 9.17 19.51 16.56
CA PRO A 232 8.01 18.65 16.38
C PRO A 232 6.71 19.41 16.08
N SER A 233 5.91 18.88 15.16
CA SER A 233 4.65 19.48 14.74
C SER A 233 3.61 19.53 15.86
N GLU A 234 3.59 18.53 16.75
CA GLU A 234 2.73 18.56 17.95
C GLU A 234 3.09 19.67 18.94
N ILE A 235 4.36 20.10 18.97
CA ILE A 235 4.78 21.25 19.79
C ILE A 235 4.34 22.55 19.12
N ILE A 236 4.52 22.68 17.81
CA ILE A 236 4.09 23.84 17.02
C ILE A 236 2.57 24.07 17.17
N LEU A 237 1.81 22.98 17.17
CA LEU A 237 0.35 23.00 17.35
C LEU A 237 -0.10 23.14 18.81
N ASN A 238 0.83 23.17 19.76
CA ASN A 238 0.57 23.18 21.20
C ASN A 238 -0.33 22.01 21.68
N THR A 239 -0.34 20.87 20.97
CA THR A 239 -1.09 19.67 21.38
C THR A 239 -0.37 18.91 22.48
N LYS A 240 0.96 18.99 22.49
CA LYS A 240 1.83 18.37 23.51
C LYS A 240 3.01 19.25 23.87
N LYS A 241 3.61 18.99 25.04
CA LYS A 241 4.73 19.77 25.58
C LYS A 241 6.08 19.23 25.12
N SER A 242 7.06 20.11 25.01
CA SER A 242 8.40 19.77 24.53
C SER A 242 9.15 18.75 25.39
N ASN A 243 8.83 18.62 26.67
CA ASN A 243 9.46 17.64 27.56
C ASN A 243 9.01 16.19 27.29
N GLN A 244 7.96 15.99 26.48
CA GLN A 244 7.46 14.66 26.10
C GLN A 244 8.21 14.07 24.90
N PHE A 245 8.89 14.91 24.12
CA PHE A 245 9.56 14.52 22.88
C PHE A 245 11.07 14.57 22.97
N VAL A 246 11.71 13.62 22.29
CA VAL A 246 13.13 13.71 21.97
C VAL A 246 13.33 14.87 20.99
N LEU A 247 14.32 15.73 21.25
CA LEU A 247 14.66 16.85 20.38
C LEU A 247 16.13 16.78 20.01
N LEU A 248 16.51 17.23 18.81
CA LEU A 248 17.92 17.30 18.40
C LEU A 248 18.78 18.11 19.38
N ARG A 249 18.23 19.20 19.93
CA ARG A 249 18.90 20.03 20.94
C ARG A 249 19.20 19.30 22.25
N ASP A 250 18.53 18.18 22.55
CA ASP A 250 18.87 17.34 23.71
C ASP A 250 20.27 16.70 23.56
N PHE A 251 20.82 16.70 22.33
CA PHE A 251 22.12 16.15 21.98
C PHE A 251 23.09 17.21 21.43
N ASN A 252 22.83 18.49 21.71
CA ASN A 252 23.60 19.62 21.18
C ASN A 252 23.62 19.72 19.64
N ILE A 253 22.57 19.23 18.96
CA ILE A 253 22.40 19.39 17.53
C ILE A 253 21.36 20.49 17.27
N SER A 254 21.77 21.47 16.47
CA SER A 254 21.00 22.62 16.03
C SER A 254 20.55 22.48 14.57
N LYS A 255 19.85 23.48 14.04
CA LYS A 255 19.41 23.45 12.63
C LYS A 255 20.62 23.59 11.69
N GLU A 256 21.63 24.32 12.11
CA GLU A 256 22.86 24.61 11.38
C GLU A 256 23.74 23.36 11.18
N ASP A 257 23.52 22.33 11.99
CA ASP A 257 24.17 21.02 11.88
C ASP A 257 23.46 20.08 10.89
N VAL A 258 22.33 20.51 10.33
CA VAL A 258 21.54 19.77 9.34
C VAL A 258 21.72 20.37 7.95
N TYR A 259 22.38 19.61 7.07
CA TYR A 259 22.74 20.01 5.72
C TYR A 259 21.72 19.47 4.72
N LEU A 260 20.98 20.38 4.07
CA LEU A 260 20.08 20.03 2.96
C LEU A 260 20.89 19.94 1.66
N ILE A 261 20.85 18.78 1.04
CA ILE A 261 21.52 18.51 -0.24
C ILE A 261 20.41 18.35 -1.29
N GLU A 262 20.01 19.48 -1.89
CA GLU A 262 18.86 19.54 -2.79
C GLU A 262 19.21 19.20 -4.25
N ASP A 263 20.46 19.40 -4.66
CA ASP A 263 20.94 19.27 -6.03
C ASP A 263 22.40 18.80 -6.12
N GLU A 264 22.88 18.52 -7.34
CA GLU A 264 24.24 18.04 -7.59
C GLU A 264 25.32 19.04 -7.14
N GLU A 265 25.06 20.34 -7.25
CA GLU A 265 26.01 21.39 -6.84
C GLU A 265 26.24 21.39 -5.32
N SER A 266 25.17 21.17 -4.55
CA SER A 266 25.24 21.03 -3.10
C SER A 266 25.96 19.74 -2.64
N LEU A 267 25.96 18.68 -3.45
CA LEU A 267 26.62 17.40 -3.16
C LEU A 267 28.11 17.41 -3.56
N ASN A 268 28.92 18.23 -2.90
CA ASN A 268 30.34 18.36 -3.20
C ASN A 268 31.21 17.23 -2.60
N ASP A 269 32.44 17.09 -3.12
CA ASP A 269 33.40 16.06 -2.72
C ASP A 269 33.69 16.04 -1.21
N LYS A 270 33.69 17.20 -0.55
CA LYS A 270 33.95 17.28 0.90
C LYS A 270 32.86 16.55 1.69
N ILE A 271 31.59 16.73 1.32
CA ILE A 271 30.45 16.06 1.97
C ILE A 271 30.48 14.56 1.68
N ILE A 272 30.71 14.18 0.42
CA ILE A 272 30.84 12.78 0.00
C ILE A 272 31.94 12.08 0.80
N ASP A 273 33.13 12.67 0.85
CA ASP A 273 34.27 12.12 1.57
C ASP A 273 34.03 12.02 3.07
N GLU A 274 33.38 13.02 3.66
CA GLU A 274 33.04 13.05 5.09
C GLU A 274 32.11 11.89 5.45
N ILE A 275 31.05 11.67 4.66
CA ILE A 275 30.13 10.54 4.86
C ILE A 275 30.83 9.20 4.65
N LEU A 276 31.63 9.06 3.58
CA LEU A 276 32.26 7.79 3.23
C LEU A 276 33.42 7.39 4.17
N LYS A 277 34.06 8.36 4.83
CA LYS A 277 35.12 8.11 5.83
C LYS A 277 34.55 7.81 7.23
N ALA A 278 33.28 8.09 7.48
CA ALA A 278 32.65 7.79 8.75
C ALA A 278 32.60 6.27 8.98
N PRO A 279 33.07 5.75 10.14
CA PRO A 279 33.06 4.31 10.41
C PRO A 279 31.65 3.76 10.65
N GLN A 280 30.73 4.62 11.05
CA GLN A 280 29.33 4.30 11.28
C GLN A 280 28.46 5.53 11.05
N THR A 281 27.23 5.28 10.61
CA THR A 281 26.25 6.29 10.24
C THR A 281 24.86 5.84 10.65
N GLY A 282 24.03 6.77 11.10
CA GLY A 282 22.60 6.57 11.22
C GLY A 282 21.94 6.85 9.89
N ILE A 283 20.97 6.05 9.47
CA ILE A 283 20.25 6.26 8.22
C ILE A 283 18.76 6.09 8.41
N ASP A 284 18.03 6.86 7.64
CA ASP A 284 16.61 6.65 7.39
C ASP A 284 16.25 7.12 5.98
N THR A 285 15.01 6.90 5.56
CA THR A 285 14.49 7.42 4.30
C THR A 285 13.06 7.89 4.44
N GLU A 286 12.69 8.92 3.68
CA GLU A 286 11.29 9.33 3.55
C GLU A 286 10.78 9.15 2.13
N SER A 287 9.59 8.57 2.03
CA SER A 287 8.98 8.19 0.75
C SER A 287 7.66 8.90 0.53
N PHE A 288 7.38 9.21 -0.74
CA PHE A 288 6.07 9.74 -1.12
C PHE A 288 5.17 8.62 -1.57
N GLN A 289 3.95 8.64 -1.05
CA GLN A 289 2.86 7.82 -1.51
C GLN A 289 1.69 8.72 -1.86
N GLU A 290 1.09 8.51 -3.02
CA GLU A 290 -0.05 9.30 -3.46
C GLU A 290 -1.23 9.06 -2.51
N ILE A 291 -1.76 10.16 -1.96
CA ILE A 291 -2.95 10.15 -1.10
C ILE A 291 -4.14 10.67 -1.93
N PRO A 292 -5.31 10.02 -1.88
CA PRO A 292 -5.64 8.84 -1.08
C PRO A 292 -5.13 7.51 -1.69
N GLN A 293 -4.71 6.60 -0.81
CA GLN A 293 -4.30 5.27 -1.23
C GLN A 293 -5.50 4.34 -1.34
N THR A 294 -5.57 3.63 -2.46
CA THR A 294 -6.53 2.55 -2.67
C THR A 294 -5.79 1.27 -3.07
N LYS A 295 -6.49 0.15 -3.12
CA LYS A 295 -5.91 -1.12 -3.61
C LYS A 295 -5.47 -1.07 -5.08
N PHE A 296 -5.89 -0.04 -5.81
CA PHE A 296 -5.57 0.23 -7.22
C PHE A 296 -4.44 1.26 -7.39
N SER A 297 -4.05 1.96 -6.32
CA SER A 297 -2.93 2.88 -6.35
C SER A 297 -1.63 2.11 -6.59
N SER A 298 -0.71 2.73 -7.35
CA SER A 298 0.63 2.20 -7.57
C SER A 298 1.33 1.99 -6.23
N ARG A 299 2.03 0.87 -6.08
CA ARG A 299 2.85 0.56 -4.89
C ARG A 299 4.31 0.98 -5.04
N ILE A 300 4.63 1.76 -6.07
CA ILE A 300 6.00 2.25 -6.23
C ILE A 300 6.29 3.18 -5.05
N ASN A 301 7.09 2.69 -4.11
CA ASN A 301 7.57 3.49 -2.99
C ASN A 301 8.66 4.40 -3.55
N LYS A 302 8.31 5.65 -3.86
CA LYS A 302 9.28 6.61 -4.37
C LYS A 302 9.99 7.27 -3.18
N VAL A 303 11.23 6.85 -2.95
CA VAL A 303 12.11 7.43 -1.92
C VAL A 303 12.46 8.85 -2.36
N CYS A 304 12.05 9.82 -1.54
CA CYS A 304 12.16 11.24 -1.83
C CYS A 304 13.30 11.91 -1.07
N LEU A 305 13.68 11.36 0.07
CA LEU A 305 14.73 11.88 0.93
C LEU A 305 15.52 10.71 1.51
N LEU A 306 16.84 10.78 1.45
CA LEU A 306 17.76 9.91 2.18
C LEU A 306 18.38 10.72 3.31
N GLN A 307 18.33 10.20 4.54
CA GLN A 307 18.96 10.84 5.68
C GLN A 307 20.20 10.06 6.10
N ILE A 308 21.29 10.77 6.35
CA ILE A 308 22.55 10.20 6.85
C ILE A 308 23.04 11.05 8.00
N ALA A 309 23.09 10.46 9.20
CA ALA A 309 23.56 11.08 10.41
C ALA A 309 24.97 10.60 10.77
N LEU A 310 25.84 11.56 11.03
CA LEU A 310 27.12 11.41 11.72
C LEU A 310 26.92 11.84 13.21
N PRO A 311 27.92 11.70 14.09
CA PRO A 311 27.78 12.07 15.49
C PRO A 311 27.40 13.54 15.75
N ASP A 312 27.82 14.45 14.87
CA ASP A 312 27.71 15.91 15.03
C ASP A 312 27.05 16.61 13.83
N LYS A 313 26.75 15.88 12.74
CA LYS A 313 26.16 16.44 11.51
C LYS A 313 25.15 15.51 10.91
N ILE A 314 24.16 16.06 10.23
CA ILE A 314 23.11 15.29 9.56
C ILE A 314 22.93 15.81 8.14
N PHE A 315 22.90 14.90 7.17
CA PHE A 315 22.74 15.21 5.76
C PHE A 315 21.37 14.70 5.30
N LEU A 316 20.55 15.59 4.72
CA LEU A 316 19.28 15.24 4.10
C LEU A 316 19.40 15.40 2.59
N LEU A 317 19.49 14.29 1.87
CA LEU A 317 19.72 14.26 0.43
C LEU A 317 18.37 14.13 -0.29
N ASN A 318 18.03 15.10 -1.13
CA ASN A 318 16.82 15.09 -1.95
C ASN A 318 16.92 14.04 -3.07
N SER A 319 16.70 12.77 -2.72
CA SER A 319 16.77 11.65 -3.64
C SER A 319 15.85 11.82 -4.86
N SER A 320 14.72 12.50 -4.74
CA SER A 320 13.84 12.76 -5.88
C SER A 320 14.48 13.63 -6.96
N ASN A 321 15.32 14.60 -6.59
CA ASN A 321 16.01 15.47 -7.53
C ASN A 321 17.37 14.91 -7.94
N LEU A 322 18.05 14.21 -7.03
CA LEU A 322 19.40 13.70 -7.22
C LEU A 322 19.47 12.41 -8.04
N THR A 323 18.37 11.70 -8.28
CA THR A 323 18.40 10.40 -8.99
C THR A 323 19.06 10.43 -10.37
N SER A 324 19.01 11.56 -11.09
CA SER A 324 19.68 11.73 -12.38
C SER A 324 21.14 12.18 -12.28
N SER A 325 21.60 12.56 -11.09
CA SER A 325 22.98 13.00 -10.85
C SER A 325 23.94 11.82 -10.87
N SER A 326 24.93 11.85 -11.78
CA SER A 326 25.95 10.81 -11.87
C SER A 326 26.82 10.73 -10.60
N ILE A 327 27.07 11.87 -9.97
CA ILE A 327 27.82 11.98 -8.70
C ILE A 327 27.02 11.29 -7.59
N TYR A 328 25.73 11.59 -7.47
CA TYR A 328 24.86 10.95 -6.48
C TYR A 328 24.76 9.44 -6.68
N GLN A 329 24.61 8.97 -7.93
CA GLN A 329 24.55 7.55 -8.25
C GLN A 329 25.82 6.81 -7.80
N GLN A 330 27.00 7.36 -8.14
CA GLN A 330 28.29 6.80 -7.74
C GLN A 330 28.46 6.82 -6.22
N PHE A 331 28.11 7.94 -5.57
CA PHE A 331 28.13 8.07 -4.12
C PHE A 331 27.25 6.99 -3.46
N LEU A 332 26.01 6.82 -3.93
CA LEU A 332 25.07 5.88 -3.33
C LEU A 332 25.54 4.43 -3.45
N ILE A 333 26.07 4.02 -4.60
CA ILE A 333 26.64 2.68 -4.81
C ILE A 333 27.88 2.46 -3.93
N LYS A 334 28.77 3.46 -3.85
CA LYS A 334 29.96 3.40 -3.01
C LYS A 334 29.61 3.34 -1.52
N TYR A 335 28.62 4.13 -1.09
CA TYR A 335 28.12 4.11 0.27
C TYR A 335 27.47 2.77 0.61
N ALA A 336 26.59 2.26 -0.25
CA ALA A 336 25.93 0.95 -0.09
C ALA A 336 26.91 -0.21 0.12
N THR A 337 28.05 -0.18 -0.59
CA THR A 337 29.07 -1.23 -0.60
C THR A 337 30.26 -0.96 0.31
N SER A 338 30.28 0.16 1.05
CA SER A 338 31.37 0.50 1.96
C SER A 338 31.39 -0.36 3.23
N ASP A 339 32.51 -0.35 3.93
CA ASP A 339 32.67 -1.03 5.24
C ASP A 339 32.11 -0.20 6.42
N ALA A 340 31.58 1.00 6.15
CA ALA A 340 30.90 1.79 7.17
C ALA A 340 29.63 1.10 7.65
N LEU A 341 29.38 1.07 8.95
CA LEU A 341 28.10 0.58 9.49
C LEU A 341 26.96 1.54 9.11
N LYS A 342 25.88 1.03 8.53
CA LYS A 342 24.64 1.78 8.26
C LYS A 342 23.56 1.32 9.20
N ILE A 343 23.17 2.17 10.14
CA ILE A 343 22.27 1.83 11.24
C ILE A 343 20.92 2.49 10.99
N GLY A 344 19.86 1.69 10.82
CA GLY A 344 18.52 2.23 10.63
C GLY A 344 17.44 1.37 11.26
N GLN A 345 16.19 1.82 11.13
CA GLN A 345 15.02 1.13 11.63
C GLN A 345 14.19 0.56 10.46
N ASN A 346 14.29 -0.75 10.22
CA ASN A 346 13.58 -1.44 9.13
C ASN A 346 13.90 -0.84 7.74
N ILE A 347 15.14 -0.40 7.55
CA ILE A 347 15.54 0.49 6.44
C ILE A 347 15.94 -0.27 5.17
N ARG A 348 16.26 -1.58 5.27
CA ARG A 348 16.85 -2.33 4.16
C ARG A 348 16.02 -2.28 2.88
N GLN A 349 14.70 -2.46 2.99
CA GLN A 349 13.84 -2.50 1.81
C GLN A 349 13.73 -1.13 1.12
N ASP A 350 13.66 -0.06 1.91
CA ASP A 350 13.58 1.30 1.37
C ASP A 350 14.90 1.71 0.73
N PHE A 351 16.03 1.31 1.31
CA PHE A 351 17.34 1.53 0.70
C PHE A 351 17.51 0.75 -0.62
N LEU A 352 17.01 -0.50 -0.70
CA LEU A 352 16.96 -1.24 -1.97
C LEU A 352 16.05 -0.55 -3.00
N SER A 353 14.92 0.00 -2.57
CA SER A 353 14.06 0.81 -3.44
C SER A 353 14.80 2.04 -3.96
N LEU A 354 15.57 2.73 -3.10
CA LEU A 354 16.40 3.87 -3.48
C LEU A 354 17.45 3.50 -4.54
N LEU A 355 18.15 2.37 -4.37
CA LEU A 355 19.07 1.85 -5.40
C LEU A 355 18.36 1.50 -6.71
N GLY A 356 17.14 0.94 -6.63
CA GLY A 356 16.30 0.69 -7.79
C GLY A 356 15.95 1.96 -8.58
N GLN A 357 15.77 3.10 -7.90
CA GLN A 357 15.49 4.39 -8.58
C GLN A 357 16.64 4.87 -9.48
N ILE A 358 17.87 4.42 -9.21
CA ILE A 358 19.05 4.71 -10.04
C ILE A 358 19.44 3.54 -10.96
N GLY A 359 18.61 2.50 -11.04
CA GLY A 359 18.87 1.32 -11.86
C GLY A 359 19.92 0.34 -11.29
N ALA A 360 20.31 0.49 -10.02
CA ALA A 360 21.38 -0.28 -9.38
C ALA A 360 20.84 -1.51 -8.62
N TYR A 361 20.15 -2.40 -9.31
CA TYR A 361 19.43 -3.54 -8.70
C TYR A 361 20.34 -4.64 -8.13
N ASP A 362 21.53 -4.81 -8.69
CA ASP A 362 22.46 -5.90 -8.34
C ASP A 362 23.50 -5.51 -7.28
N VAL A 363 23.32 -4.35 -6.63
CA VAL A 363 24.25 -3.85 -5.61
C VAL A 363 24.03 -4.57 -4.29
N GLU A 364 25.09 -5.20 -3.78
CA GLU A 364 25.08 -5.84 -2.46
C GLU A 364 25.16 -4.79 -1.33
N LEU A 365 24.13 -4.74 -0.49
CA LEU A 365 24.12 -3.91 0.71
C LEU A 365 25.00 -4.51 1.81
N LYS A 366 26.10 -3.83 2.14
CA LYS A 366 27.03 -4.23 3.20
C LYS A 366 26.81 -3.46 4.49
N GLN A 367 27.13 -4.13 5.61
CA GLN A 367 27.24 -3.51 6.94
C GLN A 367 25.97 -2.78 7.42
N MET A 368 24.79 -3.27 7.04
CA MET A 368 23.51 -2.70 7.45
C MET A 368 23.02 -3.34 8.76
N ILE A 369 22.72 -2.50 9.75
CA ILE A 369 22.27 -2.88 11.07
C ILE A 369 20.80 -2.47 11.24
N GLU A 370 19.95 -3.46 11.53
CA GLU A 370 18.54 -3.25 11.82
C GLU A 370 18.33 -3.08 13.33
N LEU A 371 18.00 -1.87 13.78
CA LEU A 371 17.80 -1.58 15.20
C LEU A 371 16.69 -2.41 15.84
N SER A 372 15.63 -2.72 15.08
CA SER A 372 14.55 -3.58 15.54
C SER A 372 15.04 -4.95 15.99
N GLN A 373 16.05 -5.52 15.32
CA GLN A 373 16.65 -6.80 15.67
C GLN A 373 17.51 -6.68 16.93
N LEU A 374 18.37 -5.66 17.00
CA LEU A 374 19.20 -5.41 18.18
C LEU A 374 18.36 -5.14 19.44
N PHE A 375 17.31 -4.32 19.30
CA PHE A 375 16.38 -4.06 20.38
C PHE A 375 15.70 -5.35 20.86
N LYS A 376 15.25 -6.20 19.94
CA LYS A 376 14.62 -7.48 20.30
C LYS A 376 15.58 -8.45 20.98
N MET A 377 16.87 -8.42 20.64
CA MET A 377 17.90 -9.19 21.33
C MET A 377 18.14 -8.70 22.76
N LYS A 378 18.15 -7.37 22.98
CA LYS A 378 18.33 -6.79 24.32
C LYS A 378 17.07 -6.85 25.19
N PHE A 379 15.89 -6.77 24.58
CA PHE A 379 14.59 -6.72 25.25
C PHE A 379 13.63 -7.77 24.65
N PRO A 380 13.91 -9.08 24.84
CA PRO A 380 13.13 -10.16 24.22
C PRO A 380 11.67 -10.19 24.66
N GLU A 381 11.35 -9.65 25.83
CA GLU A 381 9.99 -9.54 26.39
C GLU A 381 9.10 -8.53 25.64
N GLU A 382 9.71 -7.57 24.95
CA GLU A 382 8.96 -6.48 24.34
C GLU A 382 8.25 -6.90 23.05
N LYS A 383 6.97 -6.52 22.95
CA LYS A 383 6.15 -6.79 21.75
C LYS A 383 6.35 -5.73 20.67
N LYS A 384 6.64 -4.49 21.06
CA LYS A 384 6.82 -3.36 20.15
C LYS A 384 8.32 -3.13 19.92
N THR A 385 8.69 -2.83 18.67
CA THR A 385 10.09 -2.59 18.28
C THR A 385 10.25 -1.35 17.39
N ASN A 386 9.20 -0.52 17.23
CA ASN A 386 9.28 0.71 16.44
C ASN A 386 10.17 1.75 17.14
N LEU A 387 10.77 2.66 16.36
CA LEU A 387 11.79 3.60 16.83
C LEU A 387 11.30 4.49 17.99
N SER A 388 10.09 5.04 17.88
CA SER A 388 9.46 5.85 18.93
C SER A 388 9.30 5.08 20.25
N PHE A 389 8.94 3.79 20.20
CA PHE A 389 8.89 2.94 21.39
C PHE A 389 10.27 2.69 21.99
N GLN A 390 11.29 2.46 21.17
CA GLN A 390 12.67 2.32 21.66
C GLN A 390 13.13 3.61 22.36
N CYS A 391 12.84 4.78 21.78
CA CYS A 391 13.13 6.07 22.39
C CYS A 391 12.41 6.25 23.72
N SER A 392 11.11 5.93 23.79
CA SER A 392 10.35 6.02 25.04
C SER A 392 10.93 5.11 26.12
N LYS A 393 11.32 3.88 25.78
CA LYS A 393 11.90 2.92 26.73
C LYS A 393 13.29 3.35 27.24
N LEU A 394 14.12 3.95 26.38
CA LEU A 394 15.54 4.20 26.67
C LEU A 394 15.84 5.64 27.10
N LEU A 395 15.07 6.59 26.58
CA LEU A 395 15.27 8.03 26.77
C LEU A 395 14.13 8.66 27.59
N GLY A 396 13.06 7.92 27.87
CA GLY A 396 11.89 8.42 28.61
C GLY A 396 11.01 9.39 27.81
N LYS A 397 11.32 9.61 26.52
CA LYS A 397 10.60 10.52 25.62
C LYS A 397 10.28 9.84 24.31
N GLU A 398 9.16 10.20 23.70
CA GLU A 398 8.74 9.64 22.40
C GLU A 398 9.27 10.48 21.22
N LEU A 399 9.22 9.92 20.02
CA LEU A 399 9.33 10.68 18.77
C LEU A 399 7.95 11.17 18.35
N ASP A 400 7.88 12.40 17.85
CA ASP A 400 6.70 12.90 17.15
C ASP A 400 6.52 12.14 15.85
N LYS A 401 5.27 11.82 15.48
CA LYS A 401 4.93 11.00 14.32
C LYS A 401 4.09 11.74 13.28
N VAL A 402 3.75 13.01 13.54
CA VAL A 402 2.90 13.79 12.62
C VAL A 402 3.50 13.87 11.21
N GLU A 403 4.82 14.00 11.11
CA GLU A 403 5.51 14.13 9.83
C GLU A 403 5.71 12.79 9.10
N GLN A 404 5.44 11.64 9.73
CA GLN A 404 5.48 10.32 9.08
C GLN A 404 4.53 10.26 7.87
N ILE A 405 3.40 10.96 7.95
CA ILE A 405 2.44 11.10 6.85
C ILE A 405 2.60 12.52 6.28
N SER A 406 3.57 12.69 5.39
CA SER A 406 3.87 13.97 4.74
C SER A 406 3.95 13.86 3.23
N ASN A 407 3.76 14.99 2.54
CA ASN A 407 4.14 15.11 1.14
C ASN A 407 5.65 15.37 1.02
N TRP A 408 6.44 14.29 1.08
CA TRP A 408 7.90 14.33 0.98
C TRP A 408 8.45 14.69 -0.41
N GLN A 409 7.58 14.84 -1.42
CA GLN A 409 7.95 15.39 -2.74
C GLN A 409 7.90 16.91 -2.78
N LYS A 410 7.08 17.53 -1.94
CA LYS A 410 6.89 18.98 -1.96
C LYS A 410 8.18 19.67 -1.53
N ARG A 411 8.52 20.76 -2.23
CA ARG A 411 9.66 21.63 -1.90
C ARG A 411 9.20 23.10 -1.84
N PRO A 412 9.86 23.94 -1.02
CA PRO A 412 10.87 23.56 -0.01
C PRO A 412 10.25 22.69 1.11
N LEU A 413 11.09 21.91 1.80
CA LEU A 413 10.67 21.21 3.01
C LEU A 413 10.42 22.22 4.14
N ARG A 414 9.43 21.93 4.97
CA ARG A 414 9.19 22.67 6.22
C ARG A 414 10.26 22.35 7.26
N ASN A 415 10.54 23.30 8.14
CA ASN A 415 11.50 23.10 9.24
C ASN A 415 11.10 21.95 10.16
N ALA A 416 9.81 21.72 10.39
CA ALA A 416 9.36 20.54 11.16
C ALA A 416 9.66 19.22 10.44
N GLN A 417 9.52 19.18 9.10
CA GLN A 417 9.89 18.02 8.27
C GLN A 417 11.40 17.75 8.32
N ILE A 418 12.21 18.82 8.22
CA ILE A 418 13.67 18.75 8.32
C ILE A 418 14.07 18.24 9.71
N HIS A 419 13.48 18.78 10.79
CA HIS A 419 13.75 18.32 12.15
C HIS A 419 13.39 16.84 12.32
N TYR A 420 12.20 16.43 11.89
CA TYR A 420 11.75 15.05 11.96
C TYR A 420 12.71 14.10 11.23
N ALA A 421 12.99 14.37 9.95
CA ALA A 421 13.84 13.50 9.13
C ALA A 421 15.27 13.43 9.68
N ALA A 422 15.82 14.55 10.15
CA ALA A 422 17.13 14.58 10.76
C ALA A 422 17.19 13.78 12.07
N LEU A 423 16.17 13.93 12.92
CA LEU A 423 16.08 13.21 14.19
C LEU A 423 16.00 11.70 14.00
N ASP A 424 15.23 11.19 13.02
CA ASP A 424 15.05 9.75 12.82
C ASP A 424 16.34 9.04 12.42
N ALA A 425 17.17 9.64 11.55
CA ALA A 425 18.50 9.10 11.25
C ALA A 425 19.47 9.24 12.44
N PHE A 426 19.48 10.39 13.10
CA PHE A 426 20.38 10.64 14.23
C PHE A 426 20.11 9.72 15.41
N ILE A 427 18.83 9.55 15.77
CA ILE A 427 18.45 8.73 16.91
C ILE A 427 18.77 7.26 16.66
N CYS A 428 18.75 6.81 15.40
CA CYS A 428 19.21 5.47 15.07
C CYS A 428 20.68 5.24 15.45
N LEU A 429 21.56 6.17 15.08
CA LEU A 429 22.98 6.14 15.46
C LEU A 429 23.16 6.22 16.97
N HIS A 430 22.41 7.12 17.64
CA HIS A 430 22.47 7.31 19.08
C HIS A 430 22.10 6.02 19.84
N LEU A 431 20.96 5.42 19.52
CA LEU A 431 20.47 4.20 20.19
C LEU A 431 21.42 3.03 19.99
N TYR A 432 21.99 2.87 18.79
CA TYR A 432 23.01 1.85 18.56
C TYR A 432 24.23 2.00 19.47
N ASN A 433 24.71 3.24 19.67
CA ASN A 433 25.82 3.50 20.59
C ASN A 433 25.44 3.21 22.05
N GLN A 434 24.18 3.42 22.45
CA GLN A 434 23.67 2.99 23.76
C GLN A 434 23.61 1.46 23.88
N TYR A 435 23.32 0.74 22.79
CA TYR A 435 23.33 -0.72 22.78
C TYR A 435 24.72 -1.35 22.82
N LYS A 436 25.75 -0.63 22.37
CA LYS A 436 27.15 -1.09 22.47
C LYS A 436 27.73 -0.99 23.88
N LYS A 437 27.24 -0.03 24.67
CA LYS A 437 27.51 0.04 26.10
C LYS A 437 26.81 -1.12 26.81
#